data_AF-A0A7C2A552-F1
#
_entry.id   AF-A0A7C2A552-F1
#
_cell.length_a   1.000
_cell.length_b   1.000
_cell.length_c   1.000
_cell.angle_alpha   90.00
_cell.angle_beta   90.00
_cell.angle_gamma   90.00
#
_symmetry.space_group_name_H-M   'P 1'
#
loop_
_entity.id
_entity.type
_entity.pdbx_description
1 polymer ?
#
loop_
_entity_poly.entity_id
_entity_poly.type
_entity_poly.pdbx_seq_one_letter_code
_entity_poly.pdbx_strand_id
1 'polypeptide(L)'
;MDVENLIKLAKEDEALADKDTAHLTINLNKVVSKNLVPGLHIDTRELKDGVDIKLRLDDDVVIEKKVHMCFGVTHEKALQRIKMDIEIGRNSSMSVSSHCIFPKAINVKHIMDAKI
;
A
#
# COMPACT_ATOMS: atom_id res chain seq x y z
N MET A 1 -10.13 -16.31 6.30
CA MET A 1 -8.76 -16.25 5.76
C MET A 1 -8.23 -14.92 6.21
N ASP A 2 -7.37 -14.96 7.21
CA ASP A 2 -6.95 -13.78 7.96
C ASP A 2 -5.78 -13.08 7.27
N VAL A 3 -5.56 -11.81 7.63
CA VAL A 3 -4.57 -10.93 6.98
C VAL A 3 -3.15 -11.50 7.14
N GLU A 4 -2.85 -12.18 8.24
CA GLU A 4 -1.58 -12.88 8.44
C GLU A 4 -1.27 -13.88 7.31
N ASN A 5 -2.28 -14.53 6.73
CA ASN A 5 -2.08 -15.43 5.59
C ASN A 5 -1.84 -14.65 4.28
N LEU A 6 -2.37 -13.44 4.13
CA LEU A 6 -2.04 -12.58 2.98
C LEU A 6 -0.56 -12.17 3.02
N ILE A 7 -0.06 -11.81 4.21
CA ILE A 7 1.34 -11.40 4.40
C ILE A 7 2.31 -12.54 4.05
N LYS A 8 2.01 -13.76 4.49
CA LYS A 8 2.79 -14.95 4.11
C LYS A 8 2.79 -15.20 2.61
N LEU A 9 1.66 -15.00 1.93
CA LEU A 9 1.57 -15.12 0.47
C LEU A 9 2.36 -14.01 -0.25
N ALA A 10 2.44 -12.81 0.34
CA ALA A 10 3.25 -11.70 -0.15
C ALA A 10 4.76 -11.92 0.00
N LYS A 11 5.17 -12.85 0.88
CA LYS A 11 6.55 -12.99 1.37
C LYS A 11 7.13 -11.69 1.96
N GLU A 12 6.28 -10.85 2.56
CA GLU A 12 6.70 -9.56 3.12
C GLU A 12 6.91 -9.58 4.64
N ASP A 13 6.84 -10.75 5.28
CA ASP A 13 6.90 -10.88 6.75
C ASP A 13 8.12 -10.16 7.37
N GLU A 14 9.30 -10.29 6.75
CA GLU A 14 10.52 -9.62 7.20
C GLU A 14 10.45 -8.09 7.00
N ALA A 15 9.94 -7.62 5.85
CA ALA A 15 9.84 -6.20 5.53
C ALA A 15 8.80 -5.48 6.41
N LEU A 16 7.69 -6.14 6.76
CA LEU A 16 6.65 -5.59 7.62
C LEU A 16 7.04 -5.59 9.11
N ALA A 17 7.99 -6.45 9.51
CA ALA A 17 8.52 -6.50 10.86
C ALA A 17 9.67 -5.48 11.08
N ASP A 18 10.33 -5.04 10.00
CA ASP A 18 11.40 -4.06 10.04
C ASP A 18 10.87 -2.63 10.22
N LYS A 19 11.18 -2.02 11.37
CA LYS A 19 10.73 -0.67 11.73
C LYS A 19 11.29 0.43 10.83
N ASP A 20 12.41 0.17 10.17
CA ASP A 20 13.05 1.12 9.26
C ASP A 20 12.57 0.95 7.81
N THR A 21 11.65 0.00 7.56
CA THR A 21 11.05 -0.22 6.25
C THR A 21 9.63 0.34 6.25
N ALA A 22 9.36 1.30 5.37
CA ALA A 22 8.01 1.85 5.23
C ALA A 22 7.10 0.86 4.51
N HIS A 23 5.88 0.69 5.01
CA HIS A 23 4.89 -0.13 4.36
C HIS A 23 3.46 0.36 4.55
N LEU A 24 2.60 0.01 3.60
CA LEU A 24 1.16 0.16 3.68
C LEU A 24 0.48 -1.12 3.17
N THR A 25 -0.29 -1.77 4.03
CA THR A 25 -1.07 -2.96 3.69
C THR A 25 -2.55 -2.65 3.80
N ILE A 26 -3.27 -2.79 2.68
CA ILE A 26 -4.70 -2.57 2.59
C ILE A 26 -5.38 -3.87 2.16
N ASN A 27 -6.42 -4.30 2.87
CA ASN A 27 -7.29 -5.38 2.44
C ASN A 27 -8.68 -4.82 2.12
N LEU A 28 -9.13 -5.05 0.89
CA LEU A 28 -10.31 -4.40 0.32
C LEU A 28 -10.20 -2.87 0.45
N ASN A 29 -10.93 -2.24 1.36
CA ASN A 29 -10.89 -0.79 1.52
C ASN A 29 -10.21 -0.37 2.83
N LYS A 30 -9.77 -1.34 3.65
CA LYS A 30 -9.31 -1.09 5.01
C LYS A 30 -7.80 -1.18 5.11
N VAL A 31 -7.20 -0.19 5.76
CA VAL A 31 -5.80 -0.27 6.18
C VAL A 31 -5.68 -1.32 7.27
N VAL A 32 -4.78 -2.29 7.06
CA VAL A 32 -4.53 -3.37 8.01
C VAL A 32 -3.19 -3.21 8.71
N SER A 33 -2.18 -2.71 8.00
CA SER A 33 -0.86 -2.43 8.58
C SER A 33 -0.28 -1.20 7.92
N LYS A 34 0.42 -0.37 8.70
CA LYS A 34 1.11 0.83 8.23
C LYS A 34 2.34 1.07 9.09
N ASN A 35 3.48 1.28 8.43
CA ASN A 35 4.68 1.82 9.05
C ASN A 35 5.24 2.95 8.18
N LEU A 36 5.65 4.03 8.82
CA LEU A 36 6.19 5.21 8.14
C LEU A 36 7.61 5.46 8.63
N VAL A 37 8.43 6.01 7.74
CA VAL A 37 9.80 6.45 8.04
C VAL A 37 9.86 7.98 7.95
N PRO A 38 10.85 8.64 8.58
CA PRO A 38 10.96 10.08 8.56
C PRO A 38 10.88 10.67 7.14
N GLY A 39 10.10 11.74 6.97
CA GLY A 39 9.89 12.43 5.69
C GLY A 39 8.84 11.80 4.77
N LEU A 40 8.36 10.58 5.06
CA LEU A 40 7.27 9.93 4.32
C LEU A 40 5.93 10.10 5.03
N HIS A 41 4.97 10.71 4.35
CA HIS A 41 3.62 10.90 4.84
C HIS A 41 2.63 10.10 4.00
N ILE A 42 1.73 9.37 4.68
CA ILE A 42 0.66 8.62 4.02
C ILE A 42 -0.65 8.82 4.77
N ASP A 43 -1.59 9.47 4.09
CA ASP A 43 -2.98 9.61 4.50
C ASP A 43 -3.87 8.68 3.68
N THR A 44 -4.78 8.01 4.37
CA THR A 44 -5.71 7.04 3.77
C THR A 44 -7.13 7.34 4.20
N ARG A 45 -8.07 7.29 3.27
CA ARG A 45 -9.50 7.38 3.55
C ARG A 45 -10.24 6.23 2.88
N GLU A 46 -10.94 5.43 3.68
CA GLU A 46 -11.81 4.37 3.16
C GLU A 46 -12.96 4.99 2.36
N LEU A 47 -13.26 4.43 1.20
CA LEU A 47 -14.40 4.78 0.38
C LEU A 47 -15.37 3.58 0.32
N LYS A 48 -16.58 3.83 -0.18
CA LYS A 48 -17.60 2.78 -0.35
C LYS A 48 -17.13 1.64 -1.26
N ASP A 49 -16.40 1.96 -2.32
CA ASP A 49 -15.93 1.02 -3.35
C ASP A 49 -14.41 1.04 -3.53
N GLY A 50 -13.67 1.55 -2.55
CA GLY A 50 -12.24 1.72 -2.69
C GLY A 50 -11.55 2.38 -1.51
N VAL A 51 -10.37 2.92 -1.78
CA VAL A 51 -9.55 3.70 -0.85
C VAL A 51 -8.94 4.88 -1.59
N ASP A 52 -8.88 6.02 -0.91
CA ASP A 52 -8.19 7.23 -1.34
C ASP A 52 -6.88 7.33 -0.55
N ILE A 53 -5.74 7.43 -1.25
CA ILE A 53 -4.39 7.40 -0.69
C ILE A 53 -3.66 8.65 -1.16
N LYS A 54 -3.17 9.44 -0.21
CA LYS A 54 -2.25 10.54 -0.46
C LYS A 54 -0.91 10.20 0.12
N LEU A 55 0.11 10.19 -0.73
CA LEU A 55 1.49 9.97 -0.33
C LEU A 55 2.29 11.24 -0.61
N ARG A 56 3.05 11.70 0.37
CA ARG A 56 4.00 12.80 0.20
C ARG A 56 5.37 12.41 0.71
N LEU A 57 6.40 12.68 -0.09
CA LEU A 57 7.79 12.69 0.36
C LEU A 57 8.23 14.14 0.52
N ASP A 58 8.75 14.51 1.68
CA ASP A 58 9.24 15.88 1.95
C ASP A 58 10.48 16.21 1.09
N ASP A 59 10.80 17.51 0.95
CA ASP A 59 12.01 18.01 0.27
C ASP A 59 13.30 17.45 0.92
N ASP A 60 14.33 17.23 0.09
CA ASP A 60 15.66 16.74 0.47
C ASP A 60 15.66 15.37 1.21
N VAL A 61 14.64 14.53 0.99
CA VAL A 61 14.54 13.18 1.59
C VAL A 61 14.83 12.07 0.57
N VAL A 62 15.77 11.18 0.91
CA VAL A 62 16.03 9.95 0.15
C VAL A 62 15.70 8.74 1.01
N ILE A 63 14.74 7.93 0.57
CA ILE A 63 14.42 6.66 1.21
C ILE A 63 15.20 5.55 0.52
N GLU A 64 16.25 5.07 1.19
CA GLU A 64 17.14 4.01 0.68
C GLU A 64 16.43 2.65 0.55
N LYS A 65 15.61 2.30 1.55
CA LYS A 65 14.82 1.06 1.54
C LYS A 65 13.58 1.22 0.65
N LYS A 66 13.15 0.14 0.01
CA LYS A 66 11.91 0.16 -0.77
C LYS A 66 10.72 0.40 0.17
N VAL A 67 9.81 1.27 -0.28
CA VAL A 67 8.49 1.43 0.34
C VAL A 67 7.59 0.31 -0.18
N HIS A 68 7.06 -0.50 0.73
CA HIS A 68 6.22 -1.64 0.39
C HIS A 68 4.74 -1.27 0.37
N MET A 69 4.02 -1.58 -0.70
CA MET A 69 2.58 -1.35 -0.80
C MET A 69 1.87 -2.65 -1.15
N CYS A 70 1.10 -3.16 -0.20
CA CYS A 70 0.34 -4.40 -0.36
C CYS A 70 -1.15 -4.11 -0.50
N PHE A 71 -1.76 -4.59 -1.59
CA PHE A 71 -3.20 -4.51 -1.83
C PHE A 71 -3.82 -5.91 -1.93
N GLY A 72 -4.47 -6.32 -0.84
CA GLY A 72 -5.18 -7.59 -0.74
C GLY A 72 -6.66 -7.47 -1.09
N VAL A 73 -7.22 -8.50 -1.72
CA VAL A 73 -8.68 -8.73 -1.78
C VAL A 73 -8.97 -10.17 -1.40
N THR A 74 -9.38 -10.40 -0.16
CA THR A 74 -9.68 -11.76 0.36
C THR A 74 -11.05 -12.31 -0.03
N HIS A 75 -11.89 -11.50 -0.68
CA HIS A 75 -13.24 -11.89 -1.08
C HIS A 75 -13.26 -12.52 -2.47
N GLU A 76 -14.16 -13.47 -2.70
CA GLU A 76 -14.30 -14.13 -4.01
C GLU A 76 -14.79 -13.18 -5.09
N LYS A 77 -15.67 -12.25 -4.73
CA LYS A 77 -16.23 -11.23 -5.61
C LYS A 77 -16.13 -9.88 -4.94
N ALA A 78 -15.48 -8.93 -5.60
CA ALA A 78 -15.24 -7.60 -5.03
C ALA A 78 -14.88 -6.57 -6.10
N LEU A 79 -15.09 -5.30 -5.76
CA LEU A 79 -14.53 -4.15 -6.45
C LEU A 79 -13.64 -3.41 -5.45
N GLN A 80 -12.40 -3.18 -5.83
CA GLN A 80 -11.46 -2.32 -5.12
C GLN A 80 -10.98 -1.25 -6.08
N ARG A 81 -11.38 -0.01 -5.83
CA ARG A 81 -10.82 1.17 -6.49
C ARG A 81 -9.75 1.80 -5.61
N ILE A 82 -8.61 2.12 -6.17
CA ILE A 82 -7.54 2.82 -5.47
C ILE A 82 -7.35 4.15 -6.17
N LYS A 83 -7.59 5.25 -5.46
CA LYS A 83 -7.20 6.58 -5.90
C LYS A 83 -5.91 6.93 -5.20
N MET A 84 -4.85 7.19 -5.95
CA MET A 84 -3.54 7.45 -5.40
C MET A 84 -3.05 8.81 -5.90
N ASP A 85 -2.69 9.70 -4.99
CA ASP A 85 -2.06 10.99 -5.28
C ASP A 85 -0.69 10.99 -4.61
N ILE A 86 0.37 11.11 -5.42
CA ILE A 86 1.76 11.05 -4.98
C ILE A 86 2.40 12.41 -5.25
N GLU A 87 3.00 12.99 -4.21
CA GLU A 87 3.79 14.21 -4.30
C GLU A 87 5.23 13.91 -3.82
N ILE A 88 6.22 14.12 -4.69
CA ILE A 88 7.64 13.94 -4.36
C ILE A 88 8.30 15.30 -4.24
N GLY A 89 8.88 15.58 -3.07
CA GLY A 89 9.64 16.79 -2.79
C GLY A 89 10.85 16.97 -3.70
N ARG A 90 11.37 18.21 -3.72
CA ARG A 90 12.58 18.54 -4.49
C ARG A 90 13.78 17.77 -3.92
N ASN A 91 14.73 17.41 -4.79
CA ASN A 91 15.93 16.64 -4.43
C ASN A 91 15.64 15.34 -3.66
N SER A 92 14.46 14.78 -3.84
CA SER A 92 13.98 13.64 -3.05
C SER A 92 13.77 12.43 -3.95
N SER A 93 13.86 11.24 -3.35
CA SER A 93 13.60 10.00 -4.08
C SER A 93 13.21 8.86 -3.16
N MET A 94 12.40 7.97 -3.69
CA MET A 94 12.08 6.70 -3.06
C MET A 94 11.80 5.65 -4.13
N SER A 95 12.00 4.38 -3.79
CA SER A 95 11.57 3.25 -4.62
C SER A 95 10.36 2.60 -3.99
N VAL A 96 9.34 2.27 -4.80
CA VAL A 96 8.13 1.59 -4.33
C VAL A 96 8.08 0.16 -4.87
N SER A 97 7.73 -0.81 -4.02
CA SER A 97 7.40 -2.17 -4.43
C SER A 97 5.94 -2.43 -4.11
N SER A 98 5.12 -2.67 -5.14
CA SER A 98 3.70 -2.95 -4.98
C SER A 98 3.39 -4.42 -5.21
N HIS A 99 2.63 -5.02 -4.30
CA HIS A 99 2.16 -6.41 -4.40
C HIS A 99 0.64 -6.46 -4.27
N CYS A 100 -0.02 -7.14 -5.20
CA CYS A 100 -1.46 -7.33 -5.16
C CYS A 100 -1.78 -8.82 -5.00
N ILE A 101 -2.69 -9.15 -4.07
CA ILE A 101 -2.92 -10.54 -3.65
C ILE A 101 -4.41 -10.83 -3.59
N PHE A 102 -4.86 -11.79 -4.39
CA PHE A 102 -6.28 -12.12 -4.56
C PHE A 102 -6.53 -13.62 -4.40
N PRO A 103 -6.37 -14.17 -3.18
CA PRO A 103 -6.23 -15.61 -2.95
C PRO A 103 -7.50 -16.41 -3.27
N LYS A 104 -8.66 -15.75 -3.36
CA LYS A 104 -9.96 -16.39 -3.62
C LYS A 104 -10.65 -15.83 -4.86
N ALA A 105 -9.97 -15.06 -5.71
CA ALA A 105 -10.64 -14.31 -6.77
C ALA A 105 -11.42 -15.21 -7.74
N ILE A 106 -12.73 -15.00 -7.80
CA ILE A 106 -13.63 -15.54 -8.83
C ILE A 106 -14.10 -14.40 -9.74
N ASN A 107 -14.47 -13.25 -9.15
CA ASN A 107 -14.85 -12.04 -9.89
C ASN A 107 -14.41 -10.78 -9.12
N VAL A 108 -13.10 -10.52 -9.15
CA VAL A 108 -12.49 -9.36 -8.51
C VAL A 108 -12.12 -8.33 -9.56
N LYS A 109 -12.54 -7.08 -9.35
CA LYS A 109 -12.06 -5.92 -10.10
C LYS A 109 -11.17 -5.09 -9.21
N HIS A 110 -9.89 -5.02 -9.56
CA HIS A 110 -8.88 -4.21 -8.89
C HIS A 110 -8.45 -3.11 -9.85
N ILE A 111 -8.76 -1.85 -9.50
CA ILE A 111 -8.59 -0.69 -10.39
C ILE A 111 -7.82 0.37 -9.63
N MET A 112 -6.68 0.80 -10.17
CA MET A 112 -5.88 1.89 -9.62
C MET A 112 -5.90 3.07 -10.59
N ASP A 113 -6.12 4.26 -10.05
CA ASP A 113 -5.99 5.55 -10.72
C ASP A 113 -4.99 6.37 -9.91
N ALA A 114 -3.81 6.60 -10.49
CA ALA A 114 -2.67 7.20 -9.80
C ALA A 114 -2.24 8.48 -10.51
N LYS A 115 -2.03 9.54 -9.71
CA LYS A 115 -1.39 10.79 -10.10
C LYS A 115 -0.06 10.88 -9.36
N ILE A 116 1.01 11.19 -10.10
CA ILE A 116 2.39 11.30 -9.61
C ILE A 116 2.99 12.59 -10.15
#